data_AF-A0A916QH66-F1
#
_entry.id   AF-A0A916QH66-F1
#
_cell.length_a   1.000
_cell.length_b   1.000
_cell.length_c   1.000
_cell.angle_alpha   90.00
_cell.angle_beta   90.00
_cell.angle_gamma   90.00
#
_symmetry.space_group_name_H-M   'P 1'
#
loop_
_entity.id
_entity.type
_entity.pdbx_description
1 polymer ?
#
loop_
_entity_poly.entity_id
_entity_poly.type
_entity_poly.pdbx_seq_one_letter_code
_entity_poly.pdbx_strand_id
1 'polypeptide(L)'
;MKAAIDRIDASGGTNIGAGVNAANNELIRNSSDDRIKIQILLTDGDGSYSHSYTTNAFENGIVIYTIGLGSGINENLLKEIAGRTGGQYFHASGAEDLPIVFDRIRDIVNEQEDTDGDGIPDIVEIQGMRVGLFYDKLIYTDPYNPDTDGDGLLDGEEIGEAIEINILGHTHRYYPMYSNPTMYDTDGDGVSDYDERRIYGIDPFSVDTDYDGLSDGFEVNYVPPSATQQNDLIINHTFDIDIEKLFIKPWLFDSDGDGISDWDEIFGEHLEPKRPDTIIKGMEEYRIKSNVELSGRVHVYSPIVVEKSGTLNILPGTEIFSYIPENKPTIQVYGKLNIGSREATSDIDKVSFKYVQLEENKYWKYWSGIIAYDGAELNIVNTFIHHAKHGLWLNGE
;
A
#
# COMPACT_ATOMS: atom_id res chain seq x y z
N MET A 1 7.30 36.06 -34.58
CA MET A 1 8.61 35.41 -34.45
C MET A 1 8.95 34.55 -35.67
N LYS A 2 8.15 33.54 -36.04
CA LYS A 2 8.39 32.66 -37.21
C LYS A 2 8.71 33.39 -38.53
N ALA A 3 7.87 34.36 -38.93
CA ALA A 3 8.07 35.14 -40.15
C ALA A 3 9.28 36.10 -40.15
N ALA A 4 9.94 36.30 -39.01
CA ALA A 4 11.18 37.08 -38.88
C ALA A 4 12.42 36.17 -38.91
N ILE A 5 12.29 34.92 -38.43
CA ILE A 5 13.31 33.87 -38.49
C ILE A 5 13.53 33.43 -39.95
N ASP A 6 12.46 33.30 -40.73
CA ASP A 6 12.51 32.89 -42.14
C ASP A 6 13.21 33.91 -43.07
N ARG A 7 13.62 35.09 -42.56
CA ARG A 7 14.30 36.16 -43.31
C ARG A 7 15.80 36.25 -43.05
N ILE A 8 16.35 35.38 -42.20
CA ILE A 8 17.78 35.38 -41.87
C ILE A 8 18.52 34.70 -43.03
N ASP A 9 19.22 35.49 -43.84
CA ASP A 9 19.97 35.03 -45.01
C ASP A 9 21.36 34.52 -44.61
N ALA A 10 21.70 33.29 -44.99
CA ALA A 10 22.94 32.61 -44.60
C ALA A 10 24.03 32.86 -45.64
N SER A 11 24.74 33.99 -45.54
CA SER A 11 25.98 34.18 -46.30
C SER A 11 27.06 34.88 -45.46
N GLY A 12 28.26 34.29 -45.44
CA GLY A 12 29.42 34.77 -44.67
C GLY A 12 30.12 33.65 -43.87
N GLY A 13 31.23 33.98 -43.21
CA GLY A 13 31.91 33.06 -42.28
C GLY A 13 31.28 33.06 -40.88
N THR A 14 31.67 32.11 -40.03
CA THR A 14 31.08 31.91 -38.70
C THR A 14 31.79 32.76 -37.63
N ASN A 15 31.24 33.93 -37.29
CA ASN A 15 31.76 34.75 -36.18
C ASN A 15 30.95 34.52 -34.89
N ILE A 16 31.21 33.39 -34.25
CA ILE A 16 30.56 32.95 -33.01
C ILE A 16 30.66 34.04 -31.92
N GLY A 17 31.84 34.64 -31.75
CA GLY A 17 32.08 35.66 -30.74
C GLY A 17 31.19 36.90 -30.91
N ALA A 18 30.99 37.37 -32.15
CA ALA A 18 30.12 38.52 -32.42
C ALA A 18 28.65 38.21 -32.09
N GLY A 19 28.18 36.99 -32.39
CA GLY A 19 26.82 36.56 -32.08
C GLY A 19 26.56 36.52 -30.57
N VAL A 20 27.44 35.86 -29.81
CA VAL A 20 27.35 35.79 -28.34
C VAL A 20 27.42 37.19 -27.72
N ASN A 21 28.34 38.05 -28.18
CA ASN A 21 28.44 39.41 -27.67
C ASN A 21 27.16 40.24 -27.94
N ALA A 22 26.56 40.10 -29.13
CA ALA A 22 25.32 40.79 -29.45
C ALA A 22 24.17 40.31 -28.53
N ALA A 23 24.05 39.00 -28.32
CA ALA A 23 23.05 38.42 -27.42
C ALA A 23 23.27 38.83 -25.96
N ASN A 24 24.53 38.84 -25.47
CA ASN A 24 24.86 39.34 -24.13
C ASN A 24 24.36 40.77 -23.96
N ASN A 25 24.70 41.66 -24.89
CA ASN A 25 24.29 43.06 -24.83
C ASN A 25 22.78 43.22 -24.84
N GLU A 26 22.05 42.40 -25.59
CA GLU A 26 20.59 42.46 -25.65
C GLU A 26 19.94 42.01 -24.32
N LEU A 27 20.40 40.90 -23.76
CA LEU A 27 19.89 40.37 -22.49
C LEU A 27 20.26 41.27 -21.31
N ILE A 28 21.47 41.83 -21.28
CA ILE A 28 21.90 42.77 -20.23
C ILE A 28 21.06 44.06 -20.28
N ARG A 29 20.73 44.55 -21.48
CA ARG A 29 20.00 45.82 -21.63
C ARG A 29 18.50 45.71 -21.36
N ASN A 30 17.90 44.57 -21.73
CA ASN A 30 16.44 44.45 -21.77
C ASN A 30 15.87 43.43 -20.76
N SER A 31 16.71 42.68 -20.05
CA SER A 31 16.28 41.81 -18.96
C SER A 31 16.38 42.52 -17.61
N SER A 32 15.72 41.96 -16.61
CA SER A 32 15.82 42.33 -15.19
C SER A 32 16.54 41.22 -14.42
N ASP A 33 17.01 41.51 -13.20
CA ASP A 33 17.83 40.57 -12.39
C ASP A 33 17.02 39.45 -11.74
N ASP A 34 15.69 39.56 -11.76
CA ASP A 34 14.71 38.56 -11.32
C ASP A 34 14.33 37.56 -12.42
N ARG A 35 14.96 37.62 -13.59
CA ARG A 35 14.67 36.73 -14.72
C ARG A 35 15.87 35.90 -15.10
N ILE A 36 15.62 34.64 -15.41
CA ILE A 36 16.63 33.73 -15.98
C ILE A 36 16.97 34.22 -17.40
N LYS A 37 18.27 34.43 -17.66
CA LYS A 37 18.78 34.94 -18.95
C LYS A 37 19.44 33.78 -19.69
N ILE A 38 18.78 33.28 -20.73
CA ILE A 38 19.25 32.12 -21.49
C ILE A 38 19.61 32.52 -22.93
N GLN A 39 20.72 31.97 -23.42
CA GLN A 39 21.10 31.98 -24.81
C GLN A 39 21.16 30.57 -25.36
N ILE A 40 20.66 30.38 -26.59
CA ILE A 40 20.85 29.16 -27.36
C ILE A 40 21.72 29.50 -28.56
N LEU A 41 22.97 29.03 -28.55
CA LEU A 41 23.94 29.21 -29.62
C LEU A 41 23.90 27.99 -30.55
N LEU A 42 23.49 28.17 -31.81
CA LEU A 42 23.50 27.14 -32.84
C LEU A 42 24.59 27.45 -33.88
N THR A 43 25.45 26.47 -34.22
CA THR A 43 26.47 26.61 -35.27
C THR A 43 26.76 25.30 -35.98
N ASP A 44 27.07 25.37 -37.28
CA ASP A 44 27.50 24.26 -38.13
C ASP A 44 29.02 24.28 -38.45
N GLY A 45 29.75 25.28 -37.95
CA GLY A 45 31.15 25.51 -38.28
C GLY A 45 32.02 25.99 -37.12
N ASP A 46 33.33 26.08 -37.39
CA ASP A 46 34.35 26.61 -36.50
C ASP A 46 34.55 28.13 -36.71
N GLY A 47 34.81 28.86 -35.63
CA GLY A 47 34.85 30.32 -35.63
C GLY A 47 35.78 30.88 -34.57
N SER A 48 36.27 32.10 -34.81
CA SER A 48 37.08 32.80 -33.79
C SER A 48 36.22 33.15 -32.58
N TYR A 49 36.70 32.79 -31.39
CA TYR A 49 36.01 33.02 -30.13
C TYR A 49 36.98 33.54 -29.07
N SER A 50 36.52 34.48 -28.23
CA SER A 50 37.26 35.01 -27.09
C SER A 50 36.53 34.69 -25.80
N HIS A 51 37.25 34.15 -24.82
CA HIS A 51 36.76 33.88 -23.46
C HIS A 51 36.17 35.09 -22.74
N SER A 52 36.48 36.30 -23.19
CA SER A 52 35.89 37.53 -22.64
C SER A 52 34.37 37.58 -22.79
N TYR A 53 33.81 36.99 -23.86
CA TYR A 53 32.36 36.97 -24.09
C TYR A 53 31.64 36.00 -23.14
N THR A 54 32.22 34.82 -22.86
CA THR A 54 31.67 33.88 -21.87
C THR A 54 31.84 34.40 -20.45
N THR A 55 32.95 35.08 -20.16
CA THR A 55 33.14 35.74 -18.86
C THR A 55 32.09 36.83 -18.65
N ASN A 56 31.82 37.67 -19.65
CA ASN A 56 30.77 38.67 -19.56
C ASN A 56 29.37 38.05 -19.40
N ALA A 57 29.08 36.94 -20.08
CA ALA A 57 27.82 36.21 -19.92
C ALA A 57 27.65 35.70 -18.48
N PHE A 58 28.65 34.96 -17.98
CA PHE A 58 28.65 34.40 -16.62
C PHE A 58 28.50 35.49 -15.55
N GLU A 59 29.27 36.58 -15.64
CA GLU A 59 29.22 37.69 -14.68
C GLU A 59 27.86 38.41 -14.64
N ASN A 60 27.05 38.27 -15.69
CA ASN A 60 25.71 38.88 -15.78
C ASN A 60 24.57 37.86 -15.62
N GLY A 61 24.88 36.65 -15.14
CA GLY A 61 23.89 35.59 -14.89
C GLY A 61 23.27 35.04 -16.17
N ILE A 62 24.01 35.04 -17.27
CA ILE A 62 23.55 34.50 -18.56
C ILE A 62 24.08 33.08 -18.73
N VAL A 63 23.16 32.13 -18.90
CA VAL A 63 23.47 30.72 -19.20
C VAL A 63 23.42 30.50 -20.72
N ILE A 64 24.45 29.86 -21.28
CA ILE A 64 24.55 29.59 -22.72
C ILE A 64 24.46 28.08 -22.96
N TYR A 65 23.40 27.65 -23.64
CA TYR A 65 23.31 26.31 -24.24
C TYR A 65 23.86 26.36 -25.66
N THR A 66 24.62 25.35 -26.05
CA THR A 66 25.24 25.30 -27.39
C THR A 66 24.77 24.09 -28.16
N ILE A 67 24.44 24.26 -29.43
CA ILE A 67 24.03 23.21 -30.36
C ILE A 67 25.03 23.19 -31.53
N GLY A 68 25.73 22.07 -31.70
CA GLY A 68 26.54 21.80 -32.88
C GLY A 68 25.72 21.06 -33.93
N LEU A 69 25.60 21.62 -35.13
CA LEU A 69 24.87 21.02 -36.26
C LEU A 69 25.83 20.37 -37.27
N GLY A 70 25.63 19.08 -37.53
CA GLY A 70 26.45 18.32 -38.48
C GLY A 70 27.85 18.00 -37.95
N SER A 71 28.79 17.77 -38.87
CA SER A 71 30.14 17.26 -38.55
C SER A 71 31.27 18.28 -38.68
N GLY A 72 30.99 19.48 -39.20
CA GLY A 72 31.97 20.56 -39.41
C GLY A 72 32.28 21.42 -38.19
N ILE A 73 31.86 20.96 -37.01
CA ILE A 73 31.82 21.76 -35.77
C ILE A 73 33.08 21.60 -34.92
N ASN A 74 33.41 22.65 -34.16
CA ASN A 74 34.40 22.58 -33.10
C ASN A 74 33.73 22.25 -31.77
N GLU A 75 33.47 20.96 -31.55
CA GLU A 75 32.75 20.47 -30.37
C GLU A 75 33.43 20.87 -29.05
N ASN A 76 34.76 20.89 -28.99
CA ASN A 76 35.49 21.28 -27.78
C ASN A 76 35.21 22.74 -27.41
N LEU A 77 35.21 23.64 -28.40
CA LEU A 77 34.87 25.04 -28.18
C LEU A 77 33.43 25.21 -27.69
N LEU A 78 32.47 24.49 -28.27
CA LEU A 78 31.07 24.58 -27.87
C LEU A 78 30.83 24.06 -26.45
N LYS A 79 31.43 22.91 -26.10
CA LYS A 79 31.44 22.38 -24.73
C LYS A 79 32.04 23.36 -23.74
N GLU A 80 33.15 24.02 -24.12
CA GLU A 80 33.79 25.03 -23.28
C GLU A 80 32.89 26.27 -23.08
N ILE A 81 32.25 26.77 -24.12
CA ILE A 81 31.34 27.92 -24.05
C ILE A 81 30.17 27.60 -23.11
N ALA A 82 29.51 26.46 -23.32
CA ALA A 82 28.38 26.05 -22.48
C ALA A 82 28.81 25.88 -21.02
N GLY A 83 29.85 25.09 -20.78
CA GLY A 83 30.31 24.75 -19.43
C GLY A 83 30.75 25.96 -18.61
N ARG A 84 31.37 26.98 -19.22
CA ARG A 84 31.79 28.21 -18.49
C ARG A 84 30.62 29.08 -18.02
N THR A 85 29.41 28.85 -18.53
CA THR A 85 28.21 29.62 -18.17
C THR A 85 27.16 28.79 -17.44
N GLY A 86 27.46 27.53 -17.11
CA GLY A 86 26.52 26.61 -16.47
C GLY A 86 25.51 25.96 -17.42
N GLY A 87 25.66 26.13 -18.74
CA GLY A 87 24.81 25.49 -19.74
C GLY A 87 25.39 24.16 -20.24
N GLN A 88 24.65 23.52 -21.15
CA GLN A 88 25.01 22.21 -21.73
C GLN A 88 25.20 22.27 -23.25
N TYR A 89 26.08 21.41 -23.75
CA TYR A 89 26.27 21.17 -25.18
C TYR A 89 25.37 20.04 -25.69
N PHE A 90 24.79 20.26 -26.87
CA PHE A 90 24.00 19.30 -27.63
C PHE A 90 24.55 19.14 -29.04
N HIS A 91 24.44 17.92 -29.57
CA HIS A 91 24.78 17.62 -30.95
C HIS A 91 23.52 17.29 -31.73
N ALA A 92 23.37 17.89 -32.91
CA ALA A 92 22.37 17.56 -33.91
C ALA A 92 23.11 17.05 -35.15
N SER A 93 22.87 15.80 -35.55
CA SER A 93 23.53 15.22 -36.73
C SER A 93 22.96 15.82 -38.02
N GLY A 94 21.67 16.17 -38.00
CA GLY A 94 20.97 16.87 -39.07
C GLY A 94 19.96 17.88 -38.55
N ALA A 95 19.37 18.67 -39.46
CA ALA A 95 18.38 19.68 -39.10
C ALA A 95 17.09 19.04 -38.53
N GLU A 96 16.84 17.78 -38.88
CA GLU A 96 15.76 16.94 -38.37
C GLU A 96 15.86 16.66 -36.85
N ASP A 97 17.06 16.74 -36.26
CA ASP A 97 17.27 16.51 -34.82
C ASP A 97 17.02 17.78 -34.00
N LEU A 98 16.98 18.96 -34.64
CA LEU A 98 16.84 20.23 -33.94
C LEU A 98 15.59 20.33 -33.07
N PRO A 99 14.38 19.88 -33.51
CA PRO A 99 13.20 19.92 -32.64
C PRO A 99 13.44 19.20 -31.31
N ILE A 100 14.01 17.99 -31.34
CA ILE A 100 14.30 17.20 -30.14
C ILE A 100 15.35 17.89 -29.27
N VAL A 101 16.37 18.51 -29.87
CA VAL A 101 17.38 19.26 -29.11
C VAL A 101 16.78 20.50 -28.44
N PHE A 102 15.90 21.23 -29.11
CA PHE A 102 15.22 22.39 -28.53
C PHE A 102 14.24 21.98 -27.43
N ASP A 103 13.52 20.85 -27.58
CA ASP A 103 12.69 20.30 -26.52
C ASP A 103 13.53 19.97 -25.28
N ARG A 104 14.67 19.29 -25.45
CA ARG A 104 15.58 19.00 -24.32
C ARG A 104 16.11 20.24 -23.62
N ILE A 105 16.46 21.30 -24.37
CA ILE A 105 16.91 22.56 -23.78
C ILE A 105 15.77 23.22 -23.01
N ARG A 106 14.54 23.24 -23.56
CA ARG A 106 13.36 23.74 -22.87
C ARG A 106 13.15 22.98 -21.55
N ASP A 107 13.24 21.65 -21.60
CA ASP A 107 13.00 20.82 -20.42
C ASP A 107 14.06 21.11 -19.34
N ILE A 108 15.35 21.19 -19.67
CA ILE A 108 16.42 21.55 -18.71
C ILE A 108 16.25 22.96 -18.13
N VAL A 109 15.79 23.91 -18.95
CA VAL A 109 15.52 25.28 -18.50
C VAL A 109 14.34 25.31 -17.54
N ASN A 110 13.35 24.44 -17.73
CA ASN A 110 12.12 24.40 -16.96
C ASN A 110 12.17 23.42 -15.77
N GLU A 111 13.10 22.47 -15.74
CA GLU A 111 13.34 21.51 -14.64
C GLU A 111 13.87 22.16 -13.34
N GLN A 112 13.93 23.50 -13.26
CA GLN A 112 14.39 24.24 -12.07
C GLN A 112 13.28 24.94 -11.29
N GLU A 113 12.06 25.02 -11.84
CA GLU A 113 10.91 25.57 -11.12
C GLU A 113 10.08 24.41 -10.57
N ASP A 114 9.97 24.36 -9.25
CA ASP A 114 9.16 23.46 -8.42
C ASP A 114 8.52 24.41 -7.40
N THR A 115 7.36 24.93 -7.77
CA THR A 115 6.75 26.13 -7.16
C THR A 115 6.20 25.81 -5.76
N ASP A 116 5.70 24.60 -5.55
CA ASP A 116 5.17 24.16 -4.26
C ASP A 116 6.15 23.29 -3.44
N GLY A 117 7.26 22.86 -4.05
CA GLY A 117 8.39 22.23 -3.37
C GLY A 117 8.16 20.78 -3.02
N ASP A 118 7.31 20.08 -3.77
CA ASP A 118 6.94 18.68 -3.54
C ASP A 118 7.93 17.68 -4.18
N GLY A 119 8.84 18.19 -5.02
CA GLY A 119 9.87 17.41 -5.71
C GLY A 119 9.54 17.08 -7.18
N ILE A 120 8.40 17.52 -7.70
CA ILE A 120 8.02 17.45 -9.11
C ILE A 120 8.17 18.85 -9.72
N PRO A 121 8.95 19.04 -10.80
CA PRO A 121 9.02 20.33 -11.46
C PRO A 121 7.70 20.74 -12.12
N ASP A 122 7.31 22.03 -12.06
CA ASP A 122 6.04 22.56 -12.58
C ASP A 122 5.74 22.09 -14.02
N ILE A 123 6.77 22.02 -14.86
CA ILE A 123 6.63 21.61 -16.26
C ILE A 123 6.25 20.13 -16.40
N VAL A 124 6.72 19.27 -15.50
CA VAL A 124 6.42 17.85 -15.46
C VAL A 124 4.97 17.64 -15.07
N GLU A 125 4.47 18.40 -14.09
CA GLU A 125 3.09 18.37 -13.64
C GLU A 125 2.13 18.82 -14.74
N ILE A 126 2.46 19.90 -15.45
CA ILE A 126 1.67 20.44 -16.56
C ILE A 126 1.69 19.51 -17.79
N GLN A 127 2.84 18.90 -18.12
CA GLN A 127 2.99 18.03 -19.29
C GLN A 127 2.51 16.60 -19.05
N GLY A 128 2.40 16.22 -17.78
CA GLY A 128 1.97 14.92 -17.34
C GLY A 128 3.11 13.93 -17.17
N MET A 129 3.02 13.17 -16.09
CA MET A 129 3.95 12.12 -15.70
C MET A 129 3.53 10.79 -16.31
N ARG A 130 4.45 10.16 -17.05
CA ARG A 130 4.18 8.87 -17.67
C ARG A 130 4.34 7.75 -16.65
N VAL A 131 3.22 7.16 -16.26
CA VAL A 131 3.16 6.04 -15.30
C VAL A 131 2.84 4.73 -16.01
N GLY A 132 3.40 3.64 -15.49
CA GLY A 132 3.20 2.29 -16.02
C GLY A 132 3.96 2.00 -17.32
N LEU A 133 4.74 0.91 -17.33
CA LEU A 133 5.62 0.54 -18.45
C LEU A 133 4.90 0.14 -19.75
N PHE A 134 3.59 -0.12 -19.71
CA PHE A 134 2.85 -0.74 -20.83
C PHE A 134 1.57 0.00 -21.25
N TYR A 135 1.13 1.03 -20.52
CA TYR A 135 -0.17 1.66 -20.75
C TYR A 135 -0.12 3.15 -21.09
N ASP A 136 1.07 3.78 -21.04
CA ASP A 136 1.28 5.20 -21.39
C ASP A 136 0.24 6.13 -20.75
N LYS A 137 -0.13 5.86 -19.48
CA LYS A 137 -1.03 6.72 -18.73
C LYS A 137 -0.26 7.97 -18.29
N LEU A 138 -0.86 9.14 -18.49
CA LEU A 138 -0.33 10.40 -18.01
C LEU A 138 -1.11 10.83 -16.76
N ILE A 139 -0.40 11.17 -15.70
CA ILE A 139 -0.93 11.78 -14.47
C ILE A 139 -0.51 13.24 -14.45
N TYR A 140 -1.41 14.13 -14.01
CA TYR A 140 -1.16 15.57 -13.91
C TYR A 140 -1.52 16.02 -12.50
N THR A 141 -0.72 16.89 -11.94
CA THR A 141 -0.86 17.48 -10.59
C THR A 141 -0.92 19.01 -10.70
N ASP A 142 -1.21 19.70 -9.60
CA ASP A 142 -1.28 21.17 -9.57
C ASP A 142 0.05 21.76 -9.08
N PRO A 143 0.83 22.48 -9.91
CA PRO A 143 2.15 22.99 -9.56
C PRO A 143 2.18 24.07 -8.47
N TYR A 144 1.01 24.43 -7.93
CA TYR A 144 0.88 25.38 -6.84
C TYR A 144 0.33 24.72 -5.57
N ASN A 145 0.16 23.40 -5.57
CA ASN A 145 -0.42 22.64 -4.48
C ASN A 145 0.33 21.30 -4.33
N PRO A 146 1.19 21.15 -3.29
CA PRO A 146 2.11 20.03 -3.19
C PRO A 146 1.45 18.69 -2.83
N ASP A 147 0.12 18.68 -2.67
CA ASP A 147 -0.75 17.56 -2.27
C ASP A 147 -2.08 17.78 -3.00
N THR A 148 -2.15 17.29 -4.24
CA THR A 148 -3.19 17.62 -5.22
C THR A 148 -4.57 17.09 -4.81
N ASP A 149 -4.65 15.94 -4.15
CA ASP A 149 -5.92 15.36 -3.70
C ASP A 149 -6.22 15.57 -2.21
N GLY A 150 -5.27 16.07 -1.43
CA GLY A 150 -5.45 16.51 -0.06
C GLY A 150 -5.49 15.38 0.95
N ASP A 151 -4.86 14.24 0.65
CA ASP A 151 -4.81 13.07 1.53
C ASP A 151 -3.69 13.14 2.59
N GLY A 152 -2.71 14.03 2.39
CA GLY A 152 -1.57 14.27 3.27
C GLY A 152 -0.24 13.65 2.81
N LEU A 153 -0.22 12.92 1.69
CA LEU A 153 0.99 12.62 0.93
C LEU A 153 1.28 13.75 -0.06
N LEU A 154 2.55 13.96 -0.38
CA LEU A 154 2.92 14.95 -1.39
C LEU A 154 2.91 14.29 -2.77
N ASP A 155 2.55 15.01 -3.82
CA ASP A 155 2.43 14.40 -5.15
C ASP A 155 3.76 13.76 -5.59
N GLY A 156 4.89 14.40 -5.30
CA GLY A 156 6.23 13.87 -5.51
C GLY A 156 6.57 12.62 -4.70
N GLU A 157 6.02 12.47 -3.49
CA GLU A 157 6.15 11.26 -2.68
C GLU A 157 5.34 10.09 -3.26
N GLU A 158 4.19 10.37 -3.83
CA GLU A 158 3.32 9.38 -4.45
C GLU A 158 3.85 8.93 -5.81
N ILE A 159 4.37 9.85 -6.62
CA ILE A 159 4.90 9.56 -7.95
C ILE A 159 6.27 8.86 -7.89
N GLY A 160 7.13 9.29 -6.98
CA GLY A 160 8.50 8.79 -6.83
C GLY A 160 9.49 9.29 -7.88
N GLU A 161 10.75 8.90 -7.75
CA GLU A 161 11.82 9.36 -8.64
C GLU A 161 11.69 8.75 -10.04
N ALA A 162 11.88 9.60 -11.07
CA ALA A 162 11.83 9.18 -12.45
C ALA A 162 12.91 8.15 -12.80
N ILE A 163 12.53 7.12 -13.53
CA ILE A 163 13.44 6.11 -14.11
C ILE A 163 13.54 6.29 -15.62
N GLU A 164 14.76 6.19 -16.15
CA GLU A 164 15.01 6.24 -17.59
C GLU A 164 15.14 4.83 -18.16
N ILE A 165 14.35 4.53 -19.20
CA ILE A 165 14.32 3.21 -19.84
C ILE A 165 14.55 3.38 -21.34
N ASN A 166 15.47 2.59 -21.89
CA ASN A 166 15.73 2.54 -23.32
C ASN A 166 14.82 1.50 -24.00
N ILE A 167 13.88 1.95 -24.82
CA ILE A 167 12.95 1.11 -25.58
C ILE A 167 13.18 1.37 -27.06
N LEU A 168 13.54 0.32 -27.83
CA LEU A 168 13.77 0.41 -29.28
C LEU A 168 14.78 1.49 -29.72
N GLY A 169 15.77 1.80 -28.87
CA GLY A 169 16.78 2.83 -29.15
C GLY A 169 16.37 4.25 -28.77
N HIS A 170 15.22 4.43 -28.11
CA HIS A 170 14.75 5.70 -27.57
C HIS A 170 14.71 5.66 -26.05
N THR A 171 15.33 6.65 -25.40
CA THR A 171 15.22 6.86 -23.95
C THR A 171 13.87 7.45 -23.62
N HIS A 172 13.13 6.80 -22.73
CA HIS A 172 11.86 7.25 -22.19
C HIS A 172 11.99 7.43 -20.67
N ARG A 173 11.33 8.45 -20.14
CA ARG A 173 11.24 8.71 -18.69
C ARG A 173 9.89 8.16 -18.19
N TYR A 174 9.94 7.34 -17.15
CA TYR A 174 8.76 6.75 -16.49
C TYR A 174 8.80 7.02 -14.99
N TYR A 175 7.65 7.06 -14.35
CA TYR A 175 7.51 7.19 -12.91
C TYR A 175 6.91 5.92 -12.31
N PRO A 176 7.45 5.41 -11.19
CA PRO A 176 6.99 4.16 -10.58
C PRO A 176 5.56 4.24 -10.05
N MET A 177 5.18 5.36 -9.42
CA MET A 177 3.87 5.61 -8.79
C MET A 177 3.53 4.60 -7.67
N TYR A 178 3.53 5.08 -6.44
CA TYR A 178 3.23 4.33 -5.20
C TYR A 178 1.78 4.48 -4.74
N SER A 179 1.13 5.56 -5.16
CA SER A 179 -0.31 5.86 -5.07
C SER A 179 -0.63 6.89 -6.15
N ASN A 180 -1.90 7.18 -6.40
CA ASN A 180 -2.31 8.12 -7.44
C ASN A 180 -2.56 9.51 -6.83
N PRO A 181 -1.71 10.52 -7.11
CA PRO A 181 -1.75 11.86 -6.47
C PRO A 181 -2.94 12.74 -6.85
N THR A 182 -3.95 12.14 -7.49
CA THR A 182 -5.17 12.82 -7.92
C THR A 182 -6.41 12.14 -7.33
N MET A 183 -6.20 11.17 -6.44
CA MET A 183 -7.20 10.32 -5.85
C MET A 183 -6.83 10.07 -4.39
N TYR A 184 -7.56 10.75 -3.50
CA TYR A 184 -7.45 10.61 -2.03
C TYR A 184 -7.41 9.16 -1.50
N ASP A 185 -7.96 8.22 -2.27
CA ASP A 185 -8.04 6.78 -2.02
C ASP A 185 -7.92 6.12 -3.40
N THR A 186 -6.76 5.52 -3.68
CA THR A 186 -6.33 5.11 -5.02
C THR A 186 -7.12 3.93 -5.56
N ASP A 187 -7.47 2.97 -4.70
CA ASP A 187 -8.21 1.76 -5.10
C ASP A 187 -9.71 1.82 -4.76
N GLY A 188 -10.11 2.77 -3.91
CA GLY A 188 -11.50 3.10 -3.60
C GLY A 188 -12.12 2.24 -2.51
N ASP A 189 -11.35 1.66 -1.60
CA ASP A 189 -11.84 0.78 -0.54
C ASP A 189 -12.29 1.52 0.74
N GLY A 190 -11.98 2.81 0.84
CA GLY A 190 -12.35 3.69 1.94
C GLY A 190 -11.23 4.03 2.93
N VAL A 191 -10.00 3.58 2.72
CA VAL A 191 -8.78 4.06 3.42
C VAL A 191 -8.06 5.07 2.52
N SER A 192 -7.49 6.14 3.08
CA SER A 192 -6.72 7.09 2.27
C SER A 192 -5.30 6.59 2.04
N ASP A 193 -4.68 6.97 0.92
CA ASP A 193 -3.33 6.50 0.57
C ASP A 193 -2.30 6.85 1.66
N TYR A 194 -2.47 8.01 2.32
CA TYR A 194 -1.73 8.38 3.52
C TYR A 194 -1.86 7.36 4.65
N ASP A 195 -3.09 6.98 5.03
CA ASP A 195 -3.33 6.06 6.14
C ASP A 195 -2.81 4.66 5.79
N GLU A 196 -3.02 4.22 4.55
CA GLU A 196 -2.49 2.96 4.03
C GLU A 196 -0.97 2.90 4.13
N ARG A 197 -0.25 3.92 3.65
CA ARG A 197 1.22 3.91 3.61
C ARG A 197 1.88 4.26 4.93
N ARG A 198 1.32 5.21 5.68
CA ARG A 198 1.96 5.78 6.88
C ARG A 198 1.51 5.11 8.17
N ILE A 199 0.32 4.52 8.20
CA ILE A 199 -0.25 3.94 9.41
C ILE A 199 -0.27 2.42 9.33
N TYR A 200 -0.89 1.86 8.30
CA TYR A 200 -1.17 0.42 8.24
C TYR A 200 -0.10 -0.39 7.51
N GLY A 201 0.62 0.22 6.55
CA GLY A 201 1.62 -0.47 5.73
C GLY A 201 1.01 -1.43 4.71
N ILE A 202 -0.16 -1.08 4.18
CA ILE A 202 -0.92 -1.81 3.16
C ILE A 202 -0.73 -1.19 1.76
N ASP A 203 -1.16 -1.88 0.70
CA ASP A 203 -0.90 -1.49 -0.70
C ASP A 203 -2.02 -0.62 -1.28
N PRO A 204 -1.80 0.69 -1.58
CA PRO A 204 -2.83 1.59 -2.10
C PRO A 204 -3.46 1.20 -3.44
N PHE A 205 -2.90 0.20 -4.13
CA PHE A 205 -3.47 -0.34 -5.37
C PHE A 205 -4.25 -1.65 -5.16
N SER A 206 -4.42 -2.10 -3.92
CA SER A 206 -5.01 -3.39 -3.59
C SER A 206 -6.12 -3.27 -2.55
N VAL A 207 -7.37 -3.30 -3.03
CA VAL A 207 -8.59 -3.24 -2.19
C VAL A 207 -8.61 -4.27 -1.06
N ASP A 208 -7.79 -5.32 -1.18
CA ASP A 208 -7.59 -6.42 -0.23
C ASP A 208 -6.09 -6.77 -0.30
N THR A 209 -5.29 -6.28 0.65
CA THR A 209 -3.82 -6.36 0.61
C THR A 209 -3.30 -7.77 0.90
N ASP A 210 -3.95 -8.53 1.77
CA ASP A 210 -3.51 -9.86 2.18
C ASP A 210 -4.27 -11.02 1.50
N TYR A 211 -5.27 -10.70 0.70
CA TYR A 211 -6.07 -11.59 -0.15
C TYR A 211 -6.91 -12.59 0.64
N ASP A 212 -7.39 -12.21 1.81
CA ASP A 212 -8.26 -13.04 2.65
C ASP A 212 -9.75 -12.93 2.25
N GLY A 213 -10.11 -11.89 1.48
CA GLY A 213 -11.45 -11.62 0.98
C GLY A 213 -12.21 -10.51 1.73
N LEU A 214 -11.62 -9.91 2.75
CA LEU A 214 -12.04 -8.63 3.33
C LEU A 214 -11.31 -7.49 2.61
N SER A 215 -11.91 -6.31 2.56
CA SER A 215 -11.20 -5.14 2.07
C SER A 215 -10.48 -4.44 3.21
N ASP A 216 -9.37 -3.78 2.94
CA ASP A 216 -8.57 -3.14 3.99
C ASP A 216 -9.42 -2.10 4.75
N GLY A 217 -10.23 -1.33 4.02
CA GLY A 217 -11.20 -0.38 4.57
C GLY A 217 -12.31 -1.01 5.40
N PHE A 218 -12.67 -2.27 5.16
CA PHE A 218 -13.58 -3.00 6.04
C PHE A 218 -12.90 -3.33 7.36
N GLU A 219 -11.67 -3.83 7.31
CA GLU A 219 -10.92 -4.30 8.47
C GLU A 219 -10.51 -3.15 9.39
N VAL A 220 -10.04 -2.03 8.83
CA VAL A 220 -9.72 -0.79 9.55
C VAL A 220 -10.93 -0.29 10.35
N ASN A 221 -12.14 -0.43 9.78
CA ASN A 221 -13.38 0.03 10.40
C ASN A 221 -14.12 -1.06 11.19
N TYR A 222 -13.57 -2.28 11.26
CA TYR A 222 -14.28 -3.40 11.85
C TYR A 222 -14.36 -3.28 13.39
N VAL A 223 -15.58 -3.32 13.90
CA VAL A 223 -15.87 -3.39 15.34
C VAL A 223 -16.78 -4.60 15.59
N PRO A 224 -16.33 -5.61 16.35
CA PRO A 224 -17.13 -6.80 16.58
C PRO A 224 -18.34 -6.49 17.46
N PRO A 225 -19.48 -7.18 17.27
CA PRO A 225 -20.69 -6.97 18.08
C PRO A 225 -20.52 -7.17 19.60
N SER A 226 -19.46 -7.86 20.03
CA SER A 226 -19.12 -8.13 21.43
C SER A 226 -18.44 -6.95 22.14
N ALA A 227 -17.93 -5.96 21.40
CA ALA A 227 -17.29 -4.76 21.94
C ALA A 227 -18.34 -3.86 22.63
N THR A 228 -18.52 -4.04 23.94
CA THR A 228 -19.59 -3.38 24.72
C THR A 228 -19.18 -2.10 25.45
N GLN A 229 -17.98 -1.56 25.25
CA GLN A 229 -17.61 -0.26 25.84
C GLN A 229 -17.09 0.73 24.81
N GLN A 230 -17.86 1.80 24.67
CA GLN A 230 -17.54 3.07 24.00
C GLN A 230 -16.30 3.79 24.57
N ASN A 231 -15.63 3.22 25.58
CA ASN A 231 -14.40 3.74 26.18
C ASN A 231 -13.11 3.13 25.58
N ASP A 232 -13.21 2.03 24.82
CA ASP A 232 -12.07 1.45 24.08
C ASP A 232 -12.01 1.98 22.63
N LEU A 233 -12.95 2.84 22.26
CA LEU A 233 -13.31 3.22 20.88
C LEU A 233 -12.93 4.65 20.49
N ILE A 234 -12.02 5.31 21.22
CA ILE A 234 -11.52 6.60 20.76
C ILE A 234 -10.43 6.37 19.70
N ILE A 235 -10.86 5.98 18.50
CA ILE A 235 -10.15 6.31 17.26
C ILE A 235 -10.48 7.77 16.97
N ASN A 236 -10.02 8.68 17.83
CA ASN A 236 -9.95 10.07 17.39
C ASN A 236 -8.84 10.07 16.33
N HIS A 237 -9.16 10.53 15.13
CA HIS A 237 -8.23 10.95 14.07
C HIS A 237 -7.30 12.08 14.56
N THR A 238 -6.61 11.83 15.67
CA THR A 238 -5.62 12.70 16.30
C THR A 238 -4.50 11.79 16.81
N PHE A 239 -3.58 11.49 15.90
CA PHE A 239 -2.15 11.27 16.13
C PHE A 239 -1.66 10.08 16.97
N ASP A 240 -2.47 9.06 17.24
CA ASP A 240 -1.96 7.75 17.68
C ASP A 240 -2.97 6.65 17.33
N ILE A 241 -3.01 6.24 16.05
CA ILE A 241 -3.66 4.97 15.71
C ILE A 241 -2.75 3.86 16.24
N ASP A 242 -3.12 3.30 17.39
CA ASP A 242 -2.47 2.12 17.93
C ASP A 242 -2.91 0.93 17.08
N ILE A 243 -2.18 0.67 15.99
CA ILE A 243 -2.48 -0.39 15.02
C ILE A 243 -2.59 -1.78 15.67
N GLU A 244 -1.93 -1.98 16.83
CA GLU A 244 -2.05 -3.19 17.65
C GLU A 244 -3.44 -3.37 18.26
N LYS A 245 -4.27 -2.31 18.29
CA LYS A 245 -5.66 -2.37 18.77
C LYS A 245 -6.66 -2.73 17.68
N LEU A 246 -6.28 -2.76 16.40
CA LEU A 246 -7.18 -3.22 15.35
C LEU A 246 -7.71 -4.63 15.67
N PHE A 247 -8.99 -4.86 15.34
CA PHE A 247 -9.61 -6.17 15.52
C PHE A 247 -9.17 -7.16 14.48
N ILE A 248 -8.93 -6.66 13.28
CA ILE A 248 -8.49 -7.39 12.12
C ILE A 248 -7.38 -6.54 11.51
N LYS A 249 -6.28 -7.17 11.12
CA LYS A 249 -5.11 -6.50 10.60
C LYS A 249 -5.11 -6.65 9.07
N PRO A 250 -5.34 -5.57 8.30
CA PRO A 250 -5.46 -5.63 6.83
C PRO A 250 -4.21 -6.04 6.06
N TRP A 251 -3.13 -6.39 6.78
CA TRP A 251 -1.88 -6.90 6.21
C TRP A 251 -1.62 -8.35 6.63
N LEU A 252 -2.56 -9.01 7.29
CA LEU A 252 -2.45 -10.39 7.78
C LEU A 252 -3.72 -11.16 7.43
N PHE A 253 -3.57 -12.11 6.50
CA PHE A 253 -4.61 -13.06 6.13
C PHE A 253 -5.30 -13.76 7.32
N ASP A 254 -4.62 -13.86 8.46
CA ASP A 254 -5.07 -14.47 9.71
C ASP A 254 -4.52 -13.61 10.86
N SER A 255 -5.40 -12.78 11.45
CA SER A 255 -5.00 -11.75 12.39
C SER A 255 -4.48 -12.29 13.73
N ASP A 256 -4.90 -13.48 14.15
CA ASP A 256 -4.50 -14.07 15.43
C ASP A 256 -3.54 -15.27 15.31
N GLY A 257 -3.33 -15.76 14.10
CA GLY A 257 -2.33 -16.76 13.73
C GLY A 257 -2.75 -18.20 14.02
N ASP A 258 -4.05 -18.49 14.10
CA ASP A 258 -4.57 -19.83 14.39
C ASP A 258 -4.75 -20.74 13.15
N GLY A 259 -4.61 -20.19 11.95
CA GLY A 259 -4.71 -20.84 10.66
C GLY A 259 -6.10 -20.76 10.00
N ILE A 260 -6.98 -19.87 10.44
CA ILE A 260 -8.22 -19.47 9.75
C ILE A 260 -8.11 -18.00 9.32
N SER A 261 -8.67 -17.67 8.15
CA SER A 261 -8.67 -16.27 7.71
C SER A 261 -9.72 -15.44 8.40
N ASP A 262 -9.47 -14.14 8.51
CA ASP A 262 -10.39 -13.21 9.17
C ASP A 262 -11.76 -13.19 8.47
N TRP A 263 -11.78 -13.31 7.13
CA TRP A 263 -13.01 -13.53 6.36
C TRP A 263 -13.79 -14.77 6.82
N ASP A 264 -13.11 -15.91 6.97
CA ASP A 264 -13.71 -17.18 7.40
C ASP A 264 -14.21 -17.07 8.85
N GLU A 265 -13.63 -16.22 9.68
CA GLU A 265 -14.09 -16.01 11.04
C GLU A 265 -15.34 -15.13 11.12
N ILE A 266 -15.40 -14.06 10.32
CA ILE A 266 -16.53 -13.12 10.27
C ILE A 266 -17.74 -13.74 9.57
N PHE A 267 -17.52 -14.37 8.43
CA PHE A 267 -18.58 -14.88 7.56
C PHE A 267 -18.79 -16.38 7.67
N GLY A 268 -17.83 -17.11 8.26
CA GLY A 268 -18.03 -18.49 8.71
C GLY A 268 -18.67 -18.59 10.09
N GLU A 269 -18.78 -19.81 10.62
CA GLU A 269 -19.51 -20.05 11.87
C GLU A 269 -18.67 -19.67 13.12
N HIS A 270 -18.77 -18.39 13.53
CA HIS A 270 -18.45 -17.82 14.86
C HIS A 270 -17.04 -18.08 15.41
N LEU A 271 -16.01 -17.52 14.77
CA LEU A 271 -14.64 -17.46 15.30
C LEU A 271 -14.29 -15.99 15.63
N GLU A 272 -13.33 -15.75 16.53
CA GLU A 272 -12.98 -14.39 17.00
C GLU A 272 -11.57 -13.95 16.53
N PRO A 273 -11.44 -12.94 15.64
CA PRO A 273 -10.16 -12.52 15.01
C PRO A 273 -9.02 -12.03 15.90
N LYS A 274 -9.18 -12.06 17.23
CA LYS A 274 -8.17 -11.66 18.22
C LYS A 274 -7.74 -12.81 19.13
N ARG A 275 -8.33 -13.99 19.00
CA ARG A 275 -8.21 -15.04 19.99
C ARG A 275 -7.95 -16.36 19.30
N PRO A 276 -6.68 -16.83 19.33
CA PRO A 276 -6.30 -18.04 18.61
C PRO A 276 -7.26 -19.18 18.96
N ASP A 277 -8.10 -19.56 18.01
CA ASP A 277 -9.06 -20.62 18.19
C ASP A 277 -8.32 -21.94 18.01
N THR A 278 -8.44 -22.84 18.99
CA THR A 278 -7.88 -24.17 18.81
C THR A 278 -8.78 -24.95 17.86
N ILE A 279 -8.42 -24.97 16.58
CA ILE A 279 -9.19 -25.65 15.54
C ILE A 279 -8.72 -27.10 15.39
N ILE A 280 -9.64 -28.04 15.63
CA ILE A 280 -9.36 -29.46 15.47
C ILE A 280 -10.08 -29.98 14.22
N LYS A 281 -9.30 -30.18 13.13
CA LYS A 281 -9.73 -30.67 11.80
C LYS A 281 -9.12 -32.05 11.46
N GLY A 282 -9.86 -32.89 10.73
CA GLY A 282 -9.41 -34.23 10.25
C GLY A 282 -10.52 -35.04 9.56
N MET A 283 -10.18 -35.91 8.60
CA MET A 283 -11.17 -36.51 7.68
C MET A 283 -12.18 -37.49 8.30
N GLU A 284 -11.98 -37.97 9.53
CA GLU A 284 -13.02 -38.75 10.24
C GLU A 284 -13.01 -38.56 11.77
N GLU A 285 -11.82 -38.45 12.41
CA GLU A 285 -11.61 -38.22 13.85
C GLU A 285 -10.19 -37.62 14.09
N TYR A 286 -10.02 -36.78 15.13
CA TYR A 286 -8.72 -36.29 15.60
C TYR A 286 -8.23 -37.10 16.81
N ARG A 287 -7.06 -37.75 16.71
CA ARG A 287 -6.58 -38.71 17.73
C ARG A 287 -5.46 -38.16 18.60
N ILE A 288 -5.73 -38.04 19.89
CA ILE A 288 -4.78 -37.61 20.92
C ILE A 288 -4.06 -38.83 21.49
N LYS A 289 -2.77 -38.96 21.18
CA LYS A 289 -1.90 -40.06 21.62
C LYS A 289 -0.91 -39.68 22.72
N SER A 290 -0.77 -38.38 22.98
CA SER A 290 0.09 -37.74 23.97
C SER A 290 -0.70 -36.73 24.81
N ASN A 291 -0.04 -36.04 25.74
CA ASN A 291 -0.69 -34.97 26.49
C ASN A 291 -1.02 -33.79 25.56
N VAL A 292 -2.26 -33.31 25.60
CA VAL A 292 -2.78 -32.15 24.86
C VAL A 292 -3.56 -31.28 25.84
N GLU A 293 -3.35 -29.98 25.76
CA GLU A 293 -4.01 -28.98 26.60
C GLU A 293 -4.83 -28.05 25.73
N LEU A 294 -6.08 -27.81 26.14
CA LEU A 294 -7.05 -26.95 25.48
C LEU A 294 -7.41 -25.80 26.41
N SER A 295 -7.24 -24.60 25.89
CA SER A 295 -7.50 -23.33 26.58
C SER A 295 -8.17 -22.36 25.61
N GLY A 296 -8.97 -21.42 26.12
CA GLY A 296 -9.63 -20.43 25.28
C GLY A 296 -10.85 -21.00 24.55
N ARG A 297 -11.08 -20.59 23.31
CA ARG A 297 -12.15 -21.11 22.46
C ARG A 297 -11.62 -22.23 21.58
N VAL A 298 -12.40 -23.30 21.46
CA VAL A 298 -12.00 -24.53 20.77
C VAL A 298 -13.11 -24.93 19.83
N HIS A 299 -12.79 -25.03 18.54
CA HIS A 299 -13.73 -25.39 17.49
C HIS A 299 -13.45 -26.82 17.00
N VAL A 300 -14.43 -27.70 17.18
CA VAL A 300 -14.30 -29.13 16.96
C VAL A 300 -15.14 -29.55 15.74
N TYR A 301 -14.46 -29.74 14.61
CA TYR A 301 -15.06 -30.13 13.33
C TYR A 301 -14.99 -31.64 13.05
N SER A 302 -14.17 -32.37 13.81
CA SER A 302 -14.12 -33.83 13.81
C SER A 302 -14.07 -34.36 15.24
N PRO A 303 -14.63 -35.55 15.53
CA PRO A 303 -14.59 -36.13 16.86
C PRO A 303 -13.16 -36.19 17.42
N ILE A 304 -12.95 -35.66 18.61
CA ILE A 304 -11.69 -35.80 19.34
C ILE A 304 -11.69 -37.17 20.01
N VAL A 305 -10.66 -37.97 19.77
CA VAL A 305 -10.49 -39.29 20.35
C VAL A 305 -9.21 -39.30 21.19
N VAL A 306 -9.36 -39.39 22.50
CA VAL A 306 -8.22 -39.53 23.42
C VAL A 306 -7.90 -41.01 23.55
N GLU A 307 -6.77 -41.45 23.01
CA GLU A 307 -6.32 -42.83 23.13
C GLU A 307 -5.81 -43.13 24.55
N LYS A 308 -5.64 -44.41 24.92
CA LYS A 308 -5.22 -44.84 26.26
C LYS A 308 -3.91 -44.20 26.75
N SER A 309 -3.01 -43.84 25.82
CA SER A 309 -1.73 -43.19 26.13
C SER A 309 -1.83 -41.66 26.16
N GLY A 310 -2.95 -41.09 25.71
CA GLY A 310 -3.20 -39.67 25.64
C GLY A 310 -3.78 -39.10 26.94
N THR A 311 -3.59 -37.80 27.13
CA THR A 311 -4.26 -37.03 28.18
C THR A 311 -4.79 -35.76 27.53
N LEU A 312 -6.05 -35.44 27.78
CA LEU A 312 -6.67 -34.20 27.34
C LEU A 312 -6.96 -33.33 28.56
N ASN A 313 -6.34 -32.17 28.64
CA ASN A 313 -6.57 -31.18 29.70
C ASN A 313 -7.40 -30.03 29.13
N ILE A 314 -8.62 -29.85 29.60
CA ILE A 314 -9.47 -28.69 29.30
C ILE A 314 -9.36 -27.74 30.49
N LEU A 315 -8.69 -26.61 30.29
CA LEU A 315 -8.46 -25.63 31.35
C LEU A 315 -9.77 -24.96 31.82
N PRO A 316 -9.82 -24.41 33.06
CA PRO A 316 -10.96 -23.62 33.50
C PRO A 316 -11.18 -22.42 32.57
N GLY A 317 -12.43 -22.22 32.13
CA GLY A 317 -12.80 -21.12 31.23
C GLY A 317 -12.68 -21.44 29.74
N THR A 318 -12.29 -22.67 29.37
CA THR A 318 -12.30 -23.12 27.97
C THR A 318 -13.74 -23.27 27.46
N GLU A 319 -14.03 -22.65 26.33
CA GLU A 319 -15.31 -22.73 25.61
C GLU A 319 -15.15 -23.67 24.41
N ILE A 320 -15.98 -24.71 24.31
CA ILE A 320 -15.88 -25.70 23.22
C ILE A 320 -17.13 -25.64 22.36
N PHE A 321 -16.93 -25.36 21.07
CA PHE A 321 -17.96 -25.36 20.04
C PHE A 321 -17.77 -26.59 19.15
N SER A 322 -18.85 -27.31 18.85
CA SER A 322 -18.81 -28.56 18.08
C SER A 322 -19.74 -28.52 16.88
N TYR A 323 -19.20 -28.75 15.70
CA TYR A 323 -19.97 -28.75 14.44
C TYR A 323 -20.22 -30.16 13.90
N ILE A 324 -20.16 -31.14 14.79
CA ILE A 324 -20.32 -32.55 14.46
C ILE A 324 -21.82 -32.87 14.39
N PRO A 325 -22.31 -33.61 13.37
CA PRO A 325 -23.72 -33.96 13.23
C PRO A 325 -24.31 -34.64 14.48
N GLU A 326 -25.61 -34.47 14.73
CA GLU A 326 -26.37 -34.84 15.97
C GLU A 326 -26.18 -36.28 16.52
N ASN A 327 -25.47 -37.17 15.83
CA ASN A 327 -25.29 -38.57 16.20
C ASN A 327 -23.84 -38.99 16.47
N LYS A 328 -22.87 -38.06 16.44
CA LYS A 328 -21.46 -38.36 16.73
C LYS A 328 -20.99 -37.61 17.99
N PRO A 329 -20.35 -38.28 18.95
CA PRO A 329 -19.83 -37.62 20.15
C PRO A 329 -18.68 -36.68 19.76
N THR A 330 -18.67 -35.48 20.34
CA THR A 330 -17.61 -34.48 20.13
C THR A 330 -16.26 -34.95 20.68
N ILE A 331 -16.28 -35.59 21.85
CA ILE A 331 -15.08 -36.14 22.48
C ILE A 331 -15.36 -37.58 22.93
N GLN A 332 -14.50 -38.49 22.51
CA GLN A 332 -14.41 -39.87 22.97
C GLN A 332 -13.12 -40.05 23.75
N VAL A 333 -13.20 -40.58 24.97
CA VAL A 333 -12.04 -40.71 25.83
C VAL A 333 -11.84 -42.18 26.21
N TYR A 334 -10.68 -42.70 25.81
CA TYR A 334 -10.13 -43.99 26.24
C TYR A 334 -8.92 -43.81 27.18
N GLY A 335 -8.33 -42.60 27.21
CA GLY A 335 -7.21 -42.21 28.08
C GLY A 335 -7.66 -41.35 29.25
N LYS A 336 -6.87 -40.34 29.60
CA LYS A 336 -7.21 -39.41 30.69
C LYS A 336 -7.90 -38.14 30.17
N LEU A 337 -8.94 -37.70 30.87
CA LEU A 337 -9.58 -36.40 30.65
C LEU A 337 -9.58 -35.59 31.94
N ASN A 338 -8.98 -34.41 31.89
CA ASN A 338 -9.02 -33.43 32.96
C ASN A 338 -9.87 -32.24 32.51
N ILE A 339 -10.92 -31.90 33.27
CA ILE A 339 -11.74 -30.70 33.01
C ILE A 339 -11.64 -29.81 34.24
N GLY A 340 -10.90 -28.70 34.13
CA GLY A 340 -10.55 -27.86 35.26
C GLY A 340 -9.85 -28.66 36.36
N SER A 341 -10.34 -28.55 37.61
CA SER A 341 -9.75 -29.22 38.77
C SER A 341 -10.28 -30.65 39.02
N ARG A 342 -10.92 -31.30 38.04
CA ARG A 342 -11.51 -32.64 38.18
C ARG A 342 -10.93 -33.60 37.12
N GLU A 343 -10.52 -34.78 37.56
CA GLU A 343 -10.01 -35.88 36.71
C GLU A 343 -11.12 -36.92 36.50
N ALA A 344 -11.33 -37.34 35.26
CA ALA A 344 -12.16 -38.50 34.89
C ALA A 344 -11.26 -39.65 34.44
N THR A 345 -11.50 -40.87 34.95
CA THR A 345 -10.58 -42.01 34.81
C THR A 345 -11.24 -43.31 34.31
N SER A 346 -12.38 -43.24 33.61
CA SER A 346 -13.11 -44.44 33.16
C SER A 346 -12.63 -44.92 31.77
N ASP A 347 -12.82 -46.21 31.47
CA ASP A 347 -12.33 -46.85 30.21
C ASP A 347 -13.07 -46.36 28.95
N ILE A 348 -14.25 -45.74 29.08
CA ILE A 348 -15.03 -45.13 27.99
C ILE A 348 -15.84 -43.96 28.55
N ASP A 349 -15.29 -42.74 28.51
CA ASP A 349 -16.05 -41.52 28.75
C ASP A 349 -16.43 -40.89 27.40
N LYS A 350 -17.73 -40.65 27.18
CA LYS A 350 -18.20 -39.83 26.06
C LYS A 350 -18.52 -38.45 26.61
N VAL A 351 -18.15 -37.40 25.90
CA VAL A 351 -18.61 -36.03 26.19
C VAL A 351 -19.31 -35.53 24.93
N SER A 352 -20.58 -35.19 25.07
CA SER A 352 -21.41 -34.66 24.00
C SER A 352 -21.91 -33.27 24.39
N PHE A 353 -21.73 -32.28 23.52
CA PHE A 353 -22.30 -30.94 23.67
C PHE A 353 -23.55 -30.88 22.79
N LYS A 354 -24.71 -30.55 23.35
CA LYS A 354 -26.00 -30.66 22.62
C LYS A 354 -26.44 -29.28 22.11
N TYR A 355 -26.64 -29.18 20.80
CA TYR A 355 -27.34 -28.07 20.16
C TYR A 355 -28.84 -28.35 20.13
N VAL A 356 -29.68 -27.32 20.24
CA VAL A 356 -31.12 -27.42 19.98
C VAL A 356 -31.45 -26.43 18.87
N GLN A 357 -31.83 -26.96 17.69
CA GLN A 357 -32.44 -26.19 16.62
C GLN A 357 -33.92 -25.99 16.94
N LEU A 358 -34.41 -24.75 16.90
CA LEU A 358 -35.84 -24.45 16.79
C LEU A 358 -36.07 -23.81 15.43
N GLU A 359 -37.03 -24.35 14.68
CA GLU A 359 -37.35 -23.89 13.34
C GLU A 359 -37.88 -22.45 13.31
N GLU A 360 -37.37 -21.74 12.30
CA GLU A 360 -37.80 -20.48 11.70
C GLU A 360 -37.98 -19.25 12.61
N ASN A 361 -36.93 -18.42 12.56
CA ASN A 361 -36.88 -17.00 12.89
C ASN A 361 -36.76 -16.60 14.39
N LYS A 362 -35.48 -16.43 14.73
CA LYS A 362 -34.87 -15.54 15.74
C LYS A 362 -34.70 -16.12 17.15
N TYR A 363 -33.41 -16.31 17.45
CA TYR A 363 -32.71 -16.57 18.72
C TYR A 363 -32.43 -18.03 19.10
N TRP A 364 -31.13 -18.34 19.23
CA TRP A 364 -30.57 -19.57 19.76
C TRP A 364 -30.55 -19.54 21.31
N LYS A 365 -30.80 -20.69 21.94
CA LYS A 365 -30.56 -20.90 23.38
C LYS A 365 -29.40 -21.86 23.56
N TYR A 366 -28.39 -21.45 24.32
CA TYR A 366 -27.21 -22.24 24.67
C TYR A 366 -27.55 -23.26 25.77
N TRP A 367 -27.13 -24.51 25.57
CA TRP A 367 -27.06 -25.53 26.62
C TRP A 367 -25.65 -26.14 26.61
N SER A 368 -24.80 -25.77 27.57
CA SER A 368 -23.59 -26.53 27.85
C SER A 368 -23.92 -27.57 28.91
N GLY A 369 -23.86 -28.85 28.57
CA GLY A 369 -23.93 -29.95 29.53
C GLY A 369 -22.91 -31.02 29.13
N ILE A 370 -22.03 -31.38 30.05
CA ILE A 370 -21.16 -32.56 29.90
C ILE A 370 -22.02 -33.78 30.25
N ILE A 371 -22.35 -34.59 29.25
CA ILE A 371 -22.98 -35.90 29.47
C ILE A 371 -21.85 -36.92 29.53
N ALA A 372 -21.34 -37.22 30.72
CA ALA A 372 -20.45 -38.35 30.94
C ALA A 372 -21.29 -39.63 31.06
N TYR A 373 -21.01 -40.63 30.22
CA TYR A 373 -21.71 -41.91 30.23
C TYR A 373 -20.77 -43.01 30.76
N ASP A 374 -20.87 -43.34 32.05
CA ASP A 374 -19.97 -44.36 32.68
C ASP A 374 -20.41 -45.81 32.43
N GLY A 375 -21.49 -46.02 31.67
CA GLY A 375 -22.05 -47.34 31.41
C GLY A 375 -23.12 -47.79 32.40
N ALA A 376 -23.41 -47.04 33.48
CA ALA A 376 -24.51 -47.36 34.40
C ALA A 376 -25.47 -46.19 34.69
N GLU A 377 -25.03 -44.93 34.72
CA GLU A 377 -25.91 -43.77 34.98
C GLU A 377 -25.49 -42.50 34.21
N LEU A 378 -26.50 -41.66 33.88
CA LEU A 378 -26.33 -40.37 33.22
C LEU A 378 -25.99 -39.30 34.27
N ASN A 379 -24.72 -38.92 34.41
CA ASN A 379 -24.32 -37.84 35.32
C ASN A 379 -24.16 -36.53 34.54
N ILE A 380 -25.12 -35.60 34.70
CA ILE A 380 -25.03 -34.23 34.18
C ILE A 380 -24.15 -33.43 35.14
N VAL A 381 -22.92 -33.11 34.73
CA VAL A 381 -21.99 -32.32 35.54
C VAL A 381 -21.99 -30.87 35.03
N ASN A 382 -22.64 -30.00 35.79
CA ASN A 382 -22.76 -28.54 35.64
C ASN A 382 -23.61 -28.03 34.45
N THR A 383 -24.65 -27.28 34.82
CA THR A 383 -25.41 -26.39 33.92
C THR A 383 -25.03 -24.96 34.29
N PHE A 384 -24.35 -24.22 33.42
CA PHE A 384 -24.24 -22.76 33.55
C PHE A 384 -25.35 -22.13 32.71
N ILE A 385 -26.28 -21.43 33.38
CA ILE A 385 -27.35 -20.67 32.73
C ILE A 385 -26.84 -19.24 32.56
N HIS A 386 -26.56 -18.81 31.32
CA HIS A 386 -26.42 -17.39 31.04
C HIS A 386 -27.81 -16.79 30.78
N HIS A 387 -28.25 -15.90 31.67
CA HIS A 387 -29.58 -15.31 31.70
C HIS A 387 -29.75 -14.29 30.57
N ALA A 388 -30.68 -14.52 29.64
CA ALA A 388 -31.27 -13.46 28.84
C ALA A 388 -32.52 -12.93 29.56
N LYS A 389 -32.66 -11.60 29.66
CA LYS A 389 -33.84 -10.92 30.23
C LYS A 389 -35.12 -11.38 29.52
N HIS A 390 -35.91 -12.18 30.22
CA HIS A 390 -37.38 -12.17 30.37
C HIS A 390 -37.85 -13.59 30.68
N GLY A 391 -38.63 -13.71 31.74
CA GLY A 391 -38.86 -14.97 32.45
C GLY A 391 -39.60 -16.03 31.64
N LEU A 392 -39.23 -17.29 31.91
CA LEU A 392 -40.08 -18.45 31.69
C LEU A 392 -39.63 -19.57 32.65
N TRP A 393 -40.60 -20.06 33.42
CA TRP A 393 -40.52 -21.23 34.30
C TRP A 393 -40.50 -22.51 33.47
N LEU A 394 -39.74 -23.52 33.90
CA LEU A 394 -40.03 -24.91 33.59
C LEU A 394 -39.82 -25.81 34.81
N ASN A 395 -40.88 -26.56 35.12
CA ASN A 395 -40.99 -27.61 36.14
C ASN A 395 -40.19 -28.85 35.72
N GLY A 396 -39.69 -29.58 36.72
CA GLY A 396 -39.06 -30.87 36.51
C GLY A 396 -40.06 -31.97 36.12
N GLU A 397 -39.54 -32.96 35.39
CA GLU A 397 -39.47 -34.37 35.79
C GLU A 397 -38.17 -34.96 35.22
#